data_AF-A0A961C1K2-F1
#
_entry.id   AF-A0A961C1K2-F1
#
_cell.length_a   1.000
_cell.length_b   1.000
_cell.length_c   1.000
_cell.angle_alpha   90.00
_cell.angle_beta   90.00
_cell.angle_gamma   90.00
#
_symmetry.space_group_name_H-M   'P 1'
#
loop_
_entity.id
_entity.type
_entity.pdbx_description
1 polymer ?
#
loop_
_entity_poly.entity_id
_entity_poly.type
_entity_poly.pdbx_seq_one_letter_code
_entity_poly.pdbx_strand_id
1 'polypeptide(L)'
;MDRDLYDIGEQPPIGEVPAKMHAWLIRPDRFGPPTQAFQKEVVDVPDIAADEVLVYVMAAGINYNNVWAGLGVPVDVIGARNKAFARGDIGDPEPFHIGGSDASGIVYRVGKDVTNVKVGDEVVVHCGRWDRDCPTVAAGGDPMYSPTFRIWGYETNWGGFAQFTKVQGQQCMPKPKHLTWEEAAAYTLVGATAWRMLHGWGENAV
;
A
#
# COMPACT_ATOMS: atom_id res chain seq x y z
N MET A 1 -7.02 -19.63 21.71
CA MET A 1 -7.29 -20.25 20.40
C MET A 1 -7.08 -19.13 19.43
N ASP A 2 -5.97 -19.14 18.71
CA ASP A 2 -5.69 -18.11 17.72
C ASP A 2 -6.75 -18.24 16.62
N ARG A 3 -7.43 -17.14 16.30
CA ARG A 3 -8.52 -17.14 15.33
C ARG A 3 -7.93 -16.89 13.95
N ASP A 4 -8.18 -17.79 13.01
CA ASP A 4 -7.59 -17.70 11.66
C ASP A 4 -8.14 -16.53 10.83
N LEU A 5 -9.29 -15.98 11.20
CA LEU A 5 -9.95 -14.87 10.50
C LEU A 5 -10.83 -14.10 11.49
N TYR A 6 -10.81 -12.77 11.38
CA TYR A 6 -11.71 -11.87 12.10
C TYR A 6 -12.65 -11.20 11.10
N ASP A 7 -13.92 -11.05 11.45
CA ASP A 7 -14.90 -10.38 10.60
C ASP A 7 -14.57 -8.87 10.46
N ILE A 8 -15.11 -8.23 9.42
CA ILE A 8 -14.97 -6.77 9.27
C ILE A 8 -15.58 -6.06 10.48
N GLY A 9 -14.79 -5.21 11.14
CA GLY A 9 -15.17 -4.51 12.36
C GLY A 9 -14.76 -5.22 13.65
N GLU A 10 -14.33 -6.49 13.57
CA GLU A 10 -13.70 -7.19 14.69
C GLU A 10 -12.19 -6.99 14.64
N GLN A 11 -11.69 -6.01 15.39
CA GLN A 11 -10.25 -5.76 15.49
C GLN A 11 -9.57 -6.89 16.29
N PRO A 12 -8.55 -7.59 15.73
CA PRO A 12 -7.76 -8.56 16.50
C PRO A 12 -6.99 -7.86 17.62
N PRO A 13 -6.61 -8.54 18.72
CA PRO A 13 -5.71 -7.97 19.71
C PRO A 13 -4.47 -7.34 19.05
N ILE A 14 -4.05 -6.17 19.51
CA ILE A 14 -2.93 -5.43 18.88
C ILE A 14 -1.67 -6.32 18.89
N GLY A 15 -1.10 -6.54 17.70
CA GLY A 15 0.07 -7.40 17.51
C GLY A 15 -0.25 -8.85 17.16
N GLU A 16 -1.51 -9.29 17.33
CA GLU A 16 -1.99 -10.59 16.88
C GLU A 16 -2.40 -10.50 15.41
N VAL A 17 -1.75 -11.31 14.57
CA VAL A 17 -1.99 -11.31 13.13
C VAL A 17 -2.66 -12.64 12.76
N PRO A 18 -3.93 -12.63 12.29
CA PRO A 18 -4.60 -13.84 11.86
C PRO A 18 -3.95 -14.41 10.59
N ALA A 19 -4.18 -15.69 10.31
CA ALA A 19 -3.69 -16.33 9.09
C ALA A 19 -4.34 -15.72 7.82
N LYS A 20 -5.60 -15.29 7.93
CA LYS A 20 -6.42 -14.81 6.82
C LYS A 20 -7.04 -13.44 7.08
N MET A 21 -7.38 -12.77 6.00
CA MET A 21 -8.07 -11.48 6.00
C MET A 21 -9.06 -11.36 4.86
N HIS A 22 -10.05 -10.50 5.05
CA HIS A 22 -10.93 -10.00 4.00
C HIS A 22 -10.24 -8.91 3.17
N ALA A 23 -10.44 -8.95 1.85
CA ALA A 23 -9.94 -7.96 0.92
C ALA A 23 -10.85 -7.80 -0.31
N TRP A 24 -10.75 -6.65 -0.97
CA TRP A 24 -11.32 -6.44 -2.30
C TRP A 24 -10.28 -6.76 -3.37
N LEU A 25 -10.52 -7.82 -4.13
CA LEU A 25 -9.60 -8.32 -5.14
C LEU A 25 -10.09 -8.00 -6.55
N ILE A 26 -9.14 -7.62 -7.40
CA ILE A 26 -9.23 -7.65 -8.85
C ILE A 26 -8.55 -8.93 -9.36
N ARG A 27 -9.12 -9.57 -10.39
CA ARG A 27 -8.50 -10.69 -11.11
C ARG A 27 -8.63 -10.49 -12.63
N PRO A 28 -7.73 -11.09 -13.44
CA PRO A 28 -7.71 -10.86 -14.88
C PRO A 28 -8.99 -11.25 -15.62
N ASP A 29 -9.66 -12.30 -15.15
CA ASP A 29 -10.90 -12.83 -15.74
C ASP A 29 -12.11 -11.90 -15.54
N ARG A 30 -11.98 -10.85 -14.73
CA ARG A 30 -13.04 -9.89 -14.42
C ARG A 30 -12.61 -8.43 -14.53
N PHE A 31 -11.54 -8.13 -15.26
CA PHE A 31 -11.25 -6.74 -15.61
C PHE A 31 -12.47 -6.07 -16.27
N GLY A 32 -12.74 -4.83 -15.90
CA GLY A 32 -13.95 -4.12 -16.31
C GLY A 32 -14.27 -2.92 -15.41
N PRO A 33 -15.51 -2.41 -15.46
CA PRO A 33 -15.96 -1.36 -14.55
C PRO A 33 -15.70 -1.74 -13.08
N PRO A 34 -15.35 -0.80 -12.20
CA PRO A 34 -15.02 -1.11 -10.80
C PRO A 34 -16.10 -1.93 -10.06
N THR A 35 -17.38 -1.74 -10.39
CA THR A 35 -18.50 -2.50 -9.81
C THR A 35 -18.48 -4.00 -10.16
N GLN A 36 -17.76 -4.38 -11.21
CA GLN A 36 -17.55 -5.77 -11.62
C GLN A 36 -16.17 -6.28 -11.16
N ALA A 37 -15.13 -5.47 -11.36
CA ALA A 37 -13.74 -5.89 -11.18
C ALA A 37 -13.37 -6.22 -9.73
N PHE A 38 -13.88 -5.42 -8.77
CA PHE A 38 -13.62 -5.61 -7.35
C PHE A 38 -14.63 -6.58 -6.75
N GLN A 39 -14.14 -7.69 -6.20
CA GLN A 39 -14.95 -8.68 -5.47
C GLN A 39 -14.35 -8.92 -4.08
N LYS A 40 -15.21 -9.10 -3.07
CA LYS A 40 -14.76 -9.45 -1.72
C LYS A 40 -14.30 -10.90 -1.69
N GLU A 41 -13.09 -11.14 -1.22
CA GLU A 41 -12.53 -12.47 -1.03
C GLU A 41 -11.83 -12.56 0.33
N VAL A 42 -11.57 -13.79 0.77
CA VAL A 42 -10.69 -14.07 1.91
C VAL A 42 -9.37 -14.59 1.35
N VAL A 43 -8.27 -13.97 1.77
CA VAL A 43 -6.90 -14.31 1.36
C VAL A 43 -6.02 -14.47 2.59
N ASP A 44 -4.84 -15.07 2.41
CA ASP A 44 -3.84 -15.13 3.47
C ASP A 44 -3.27 -13.72 3.74
N VAL A 45 -3.00 -13.42 5.01
CA VAL A 45 -2.31 -12.17 5.38
C VAL A 45 -0.86 -12.28 4.90
N PRO A 46 -0.34 -11.28 4.16
CA PRO A 46 1.01 -11.38 3.63
C PRO A 46 2.06 -11.28 4.75
N ASP A 47 3.16 -12.01 4.60
CA ASP A 47 4.37 -11.76 5.37
C ASP A 47 5.01 -10.43 4.96
N ILE A 48 5.83 -9.88 5.87
CA ILE A 48 6.57 -8.63 5.68
C ILE A 48 8.06 -8.90 5.57
N ALA A 49 8.73 -8.15 4.70
CA ALA A 49 10.18 -8.08 4.65
C ALA A 49 10.77 -7.36 5.88
N ALA A 50 12.09 -7.37 5.98
CA ALA A 50 12.80 -6.77 7.10
C ALA A 50 12.59 -5.26 7.24
N ASP A 51 12.29 -4.56 6.14
CA ASP A 51 12.02 -3.12 6.09
C ASP A 51 10.54 -2.76 6.00
N GLU A 52 9.67 -3.76 6.03
CA GLU A 52 8.23 -3.60 5.86
C GLU A 52 7.49 -3.60 7.20
N VAL A 53 6.26 -3.12 7.17
CA VAL A 53 5.33 -2.96 8.28
C VAL A 53 3.99 -3.54 7.84
N LEU A 54 3.36 -4.31 8.71
CA LEU A 54 1.99 -4.76 8.52
C LEU A 54 1.07 -3.81 9.29
N VAL A 55 0.11 -3.21 8.58
CA VAL A 55 -0.84 -2.24 9.12
C VAL A 55 -2.24 -2.82 9.04
N TYR A 56 -2.95 -2.85 10.17
CA TYR A 56 -4.40 -3.09 10.21
C TYR A 56 -5.11 -1.83 9.74
N VAL A 57 -5.79 -1.91 8.60
CA VAL A 57 -6.42 -0.77 7.93
C VAL A 57 -7.74 -0.44 8.61
N MET A 58 -7.84 0.79 9.11
CA MET A 58 -9.07 1.32 9.67
C MET A 58 -9.92 2.00 8.60
N ALA A 59 -9.28 2.72 7.67
CA ALA A 59 -9.91 3.28 6.49
C ALA A 59 -8.92 3.38 5.33
N ALA A 60 -9.44 3.38 4.10
CA ALA A 60 -8.66 3.55 2.88
C ALA A 60 -9.28 4.61 1.97
N GLY A 61 -8.43 5.41 1.32
CA GLY A 61 -8.84 6.44 0.39
C GLY A 61 -9.09 5.88 -1.01
N ILE A 62 -10.13 6.39 -1.68
CA ILE A 62 -10.38 6.08 -3.08
C ILE A 62 -9.53 6.98 -3.96
N ASN A 63 -8.75 6.36 -4.84
CA ASN A 63 -7.95 7.06 -5.83
C ASN A 63 -8.28 6.53 -7.22
N TYR A 64 -8.15 7.41 -8.21
CA TYR A 64 -8.51 7.09 -9.58
C TYR A 64 -7.65 5.92 -10.09
N ASN A 65 -6.38 5.77 -9.66
CA ASN A 65 -5.46 4.67 -10.04
C ASN A 65 -6.13 3.27 -9.95
N ASN A 66 -7.04 3.08 -9.00
CA ASN A 66 -7.80 1.84 -8.82
C ASN A 66 -8.89 1.60 -9.89
N VAL A 67 -9.40 2.66 -10.52
CA VAL A 67 -10.26 2.54 -11.71
C VAL A 67 -9.47 1.95 -12.87
N TRP A 68 -8.25 2.45 -13.15
CA TRP A 68 -7.38 1.86 -14.19
C TRP A 68 -6.97 0.42 -13.85
N ALA A 69 -6.65 0.14 -12.58
CA ALA A 69 -6.38 -1.23 -12.12
C ALA A 69 -7.57 -2.17 -12.35
N GLY A 70 -8.80 -1.72 -12.03
CA GLY A 70 -10.02 -2.50 -12.25
C GLY A 70 -10.30 -2.73 -13.74
N LEU A 71 -10.05 -1.73 -14.59
CA LEU A 71 -10.22 -1.82 -16.03
C LEU A 71 -9.15 -2.70 -16.71
N GLY A 72 -7.97 -2.85 -16.11
CA GLY A 72 -6.80 -3.44 -16.77
C GLY A 72 -6.24 -2.58 -17.91
N VAL A 73 -6.56 -1.27 -17.92
CA VAL A 73 -6.20 -0.31 -18.97
C VAL A 73 -5.69 0.96 -18.29
N PRO A 74 -4.58 1.57 -18.75
CA PRO A 74 -3.79 1.20 -19.93
C PRO A 74 -2.87 -0.02 -19.73
N VAL A 75 -2.80 -0.54 -18.51
CA VAL A 75 -1.89 -1.63 -18.13
C VAL A 75 -2.66 -2.67 -17.32
N ASP A 76 -2.47 -3.94 -17.68
CA ASP A 76 -2.75 -5.07 -16.78
C ASP A 76 -1.73 -5.04 -15.64
N VAL A 77 -2.12 -4.48 -14.49
CA VAL A 77 -1.25 -4.33 -13.32
C VAL A 77 -0.79 -5.68 -12.76
N ILE A 78 -1.60 -6.73 -12.90
CA ILE A 78 -1.26 -8.08 -12.41
C ILE A 78 -0.18 -8.67 -13.32
N GLY A 79 -0.40 -8.66 -14.63
CA GLY A 79 0.55 -9.14 -15.62
C GLY A 79 1.86 -8.36 -15.60
N ALA A 80 1.80 -7.02 -15.50
CA ALA A 80 2.99 -6.16 -15.44
C ALA A 80 3.84 -6.43 -14.20
N ARG A 81 3.23 -6.50 -13.02
CA ARG A 81 3.90 -6.82 -11.74
C ARG A 81 4.54 -8.20 -11.77
N ASN A 82 3.81 -9.22 -12.22
CA ASN A 82 4.32 -10.60 -12.24
C ASN A 82 5.46 -10.76 -13.27
N LYS A 83 5.39 -10.05 -14.40
CA LYS A 83 6.49 -9.98 -15.39
C LYS A 83 7.70 -9.23 -14.85
N ALA A 84 7.51 -8.17 -14.07
CA ALA A 84 8.61 -7.46 -13.41
C ALA A 84 9.33 -8.37 -12.41
N PHE A 85 8.56 -9.04 -11.53
CA PHE A 85 9.10 -10.02 -10.58
C PHE A 85 9.88 -11.15 -11.27
N ALA A 86 9.35 -11.71 -12.37
CA ALA A 86 10.04 -12.75 -13.13
C ALA A 86 11.38 -12.30 -13.75
N ARG A 87 11.64 -10.99 -13.85
CA ARG A 87 12.92 -10.41 -14.30
C ARG A 87 13.84 -10.03 -13.15
N GLY A 88 13.48 -10.35 -11.90
CA GLY A 88 14.24 -9.99 -10.70
C GLY A 88 13.99 -8.58 -10.19
N ASP A 89 12.93 -7.91 -10.65
CA ASP A 89 12.49 -6.62 -10.08
C ASP A 89 11.62 -6.84 -8.84
N ILE A 90 11.34 -5.76 -8.11
CA ILE A 90 10.46 -5.74 -6.94
C ILE A 90 9.04 -6.15 -7.36
N GLY A 91 8.44 -7.09 -6.64
CA GLY A 91 7.05 -7.45 -6.86
C GLY A 91 6.54 -8.58 -5.97
N ASP A 92 5.22 -8.73 -5.92
CA ASP A 92 4.52 -9.82 -5.28
C ASP A 92 3.76 -10.58 -6.38
N PRO A 93 4.20 -11.78 -6.82
CA PRO A 93 3.72 -12.41 -8.05
C PRO A 93 2.33 -13.09 -7.92
N GLU A 94 1.41 -12.46 -7.22
CA GLU A 94 0.07 -13.00 -6.96
C GLU A 94 -0.80 -13.04 -8.23
N PRO A 95 -1.76 -13.95 -8.34
CA PRO A 95 -2.72 -14.01 -9.45
C PRO A 95 -3.89 -13.01 -9.30
N PHE A 96 -3.81 -12.11 -8.32
CA PHE A 96 -4.83 -11.10 -8.02
C PHE A 96 -4.18 -9.75 -7.68
N HIS A 97 -4.97 -8.69 -7.62
CA HIS A 97 -4.53 -7.37 -7.16
C HIS A 97 -5.46 -6.83 -6.08
N ILE A 98 -4.88 -6.40 -4.97
CA ILE A 98 -5.53 -5.61 -3.92
C ILE A 98 -5.06 -4.17 -4.12
N GLY A 99 -5.98 -3.31 -4.51
CA GLY A 99 -5.72 -1.89 -4.73
C GLY A 99 -5.77 -1.06 -3.44
N GLY A 100 -5.75 0.27 -3.60
CA GLY A 100 -5.84 1.25 -2.52
C GLY A 100 -4.49 1.87 -2.21
N SER A 101 -4.35 3.17 -2.52
CA SER A 101 -3.07 3.91 -2.42
C SER A 101 -3.10 5.02 -1.37
N ASP A 102 -4.10 5.00 -0.50
CA ASP A 102 -4.14 5.75 0.74
C ASP A 102 -4.72 4.83 1.82
N ALA A 103 -4.17 4.89 3.03
CA ALA A 103 -4.73 4.22 4.19
C ALA A 103 -4.41 4.97 5.47
N SER A 104 -5.28 4.80 6.46
CA SER A 104 -5.00 5.04 7.86
C SER A 104 -5.23 3.76 8.65
N GLY A 105 -4.42 3.52 9.66
CA GLY A 105 -4.46 2.25 10.36
C GLY A 105 -3.56 2.17 11.57
N ILE A 106 -3.46 0.97 12.11
CA ILE A 106 -2.67 0.67 13.31
C ILE A 106 -1.56 -0.31 12.92
N VAL A 107 -0.35 -0.08 13.40
CA VAL A 107 0.78 -0.98 13.15
C VAL A 107 0.60 -2.29 13.95
N TYR A 108 0.62 -3.43 13.27
CA TYR A 108 0.45 -4.76 13.88
C TYR A 108 1.72 -5.60 13.85
N ARG A 109 2.63 -5.37 12.91
CA ARG A 109 3.93 -6.04 12.85
C ARG A 109 4.96 -5.12 12.21
N VAL A 110 6.20 -5.17 12.70
CA VAL A 110 7.32 -4.40 12.15
C VAL A 110 8.46 -5.34 11.78
N GLY A 111 9.05 -5.13 10.61
CA GLY A 111 10.28 -5.79 10.21
C GLY A 111 11.46 -5.34 11.07
N LYS A 112 12.50 -6.18 11.15
CA LYS A 112 13.68 -5.96 12.01
C LYS A 112 14.49 -4.69 11.68
N ASP A 113 14.38 -4.18 10.46
CA ASP A 113 15.09 -3.00 9.96
C ASP A 113 14.20 -1.75 9.96
N VAL A 114 12.99 -1.83 10.54
CA VAL A 114 12.09 -0.69 10.74
C VAL A 114 12.40 -0.01 12.07
N THR A 115 12.66 1.30 12.02
CA THR A 115 13.08 2.08 13.20
C THR A 115 12.18 3.27 13.51
N ASN A 116 11.24 3.62 12.62
CA ASN A 116 10.45 4.85 12.73
C ASN A 116 9.04 4.65 13.33
N VAL A 117 8.55 3.41 13.40
CA VAL A 117 7.24 3.04 13.97
C VAL A 117 7.34 1.76 14.79
N LYS A 118 6.40 1.54 15.70
CA LYS A 118 6.26 0.30 16.50
C LYS A 118 4.82 -0.20 16.51
N VAL A 119 4.64 -1.46 16.90
CA VAL A 119 3.31 -2.08 17.09
C VAL A 119 2.44 -1.20 18.01
N GLY A 120 1.20 -0.94 17.58
CA GLY A 120 0.23 -0.08 18.25
C GLY A 120 0.24 1.38 17.81
N ASP A 121 1.22 1.83 17.02
CA ASP A 121 1.21 3.20 16.49
C ASP A 121 0.07 3.39 15.48
N GLU A 122 -0.63 4.52 15.58
CA GLU A 122 -1.60 4.97 14.59
C GLU A 122 -0.90 5.73 13.46
N VAL A 123 -1.10 5.28 12.22
CA VAL A 123 -0.39 5.78 11.05
C VAL A 123 -1.32 6.17 9.91
N VAL A 124 -0.83 7.07 9.06
CA VAL A 124 -1.28 7.25 7.67
C VAL A 124 -0.17 6.76 6.73
N VAL A 125 -0.56 6.28 5.55
CA VAL A 125 0.36 5.63 4.61
C VAL A 125 0.54 6.50 3.36
N HIS A 126 1.79 6.83 3.03
CA HIS A 126 2.18 7.37 1.73
C HIS A 126 2.37 6.26 0.69
N CYS A 127 2.05 6.53 -0.58
CA CYS A 127 2.07 5.52 -1.63
C CYS A 127 3.43 5.30 -2.30
N GLY A 128 4.44 6.15 -2.08
CA GLY A 128 5.75 5.99 -2.70
C GLY A 128 6.53 4.81 -2.11
N ARG A 129 6.88 3.83 -2.94
CA ARG A 129 7.74 2.68 -2.60
C ARG A 129 8.99 2.71 -3.47
N TRP A 130 10.14 2.37 -2.92
CA TRP A 130 11.39 2.25 -3.68
C TRP A 130 12.39 1.33 -2.97
N ASP A 131 13.40 0.87 -3.70
CA ASP A 131 14.55 0.21 -3.11
C ASP A 131 15.46 1.26 -2.46
N ARG A 132 15.74 1.09 -1.16
CA ARG A 132 16.62 1.99 -0.41
C ARG A 132 18.09 1.82 -0.80
N ASP A 133 18.45 0.64 -1.31
CA ASP A 133 19.81 0.33 -1.76
C ASP A 133 20.03 0.72 -3.24
N CYS A 134 19.00 1.22 -3.92
CA CYS A 134 19.15 1.79 -5.26
C CYS A 134 20.24 2.88 -5.24
N PRO A 135 21.22 2.88 -6.17
CA PRO A 135 22.33 3.85 -6.15
C PRO A 135 21.89 5.31 -6.07
N THR A 136 20.81 5.69 -6.75
CA THR A 136 20.25 7.05 -6.70
C THR A 136 19.77 7.41 -5.30
N VAL A 137 19.07 6.49 -4.63
CA VAL A 137 18.53 6.69 -3.28
C VAL A 137 19.64 6.68 -2.24
N ALA A 138 20.55 5.70 -2.34
CA ALA A 138 21.70 5.56 -1.44
C ALA A 138 22.64 6.78 -1.51
N ALA A 139 22.72 7.46 -2.66
CA ALA A 139 23.47 8.70 -2.84
C ALA A 139 22.73 9.95 -2.30
N GLY A 140 21.53 9.80 -1.73
CA GLY A 140 20.70 10.91 -1.24
C GLY A 140 19.91 11.64 -2.32
N GLY A 141 19.80 11.07 -3.52
CA GLY A 141 18.93 11.58 -4.58
C GLY A 141 17.45 11.37 -4.24
N ASP A 142 16.58 12.15 -4.90
CA ASP A 142 15.14 12.03 -4.72
C ASP A 142 14.66 10.64 -5.17
N PRO A 143 14.05 9.84 -4.27
CA PRO A 143 13.62 8.49 -4.59
C PRO A 143 12.59 8.41 -5.72
N MET A 144 11.84 9.48 -6.00
CA MET A 144 10.88 9.50 -7.12
C MET A 144 11.56 9.35 -8.49
N TYR A 145 12.85 9.68 -8.62
CA TYR A 145 13.63 9.44 -9.84
C TYR A 145 14.33 8.09 -9.87
N SER A 146 14.20 7.29 -8.81
CA SER A 146 14.72 5.93 -8.81
C SER A 146 13.98 5.09 -9.85
N PRO A 147 14.68 4.26 -10.65
CA PRO A 147 14.02 3.30 -11.53
C PRO A 147 13.22 2.23 -10.75
N THR A 148 13.45 2.13 -9.43
CA THR A 148 12.74 1.22 -8.52
C THR A 148 11.49 1.85 -7.91
N PHE A 149 11.22 3.14 -8.16
CA PHE A 149 10.06 3.81 -7.60
C PHE A 149 8.77 3.21 -8.16
N ARG A 150 7.82 2.90 -7.28
CA ARG A 150 6.50 2.34 -7.61
C ARG A 150 5.44 2.98 -6.73
N ILE A 151 4.21 3.04 -7.22
CA ILE A 151 3.03 3.42 -6.45
C ILE A 151 2.42 2.19 -5.77
N TRP A 152 2.46 2.19 -4.44
CA TRP A 152 1.81 1.18 -3.60
C TRP A 152 0.30 1.14 -3.83
N GLY A 153 -0.26 -0.06 -3.95
CA GLY A 153 -1.68 -0.28 -4.22
C GLY A 153 -2.11 0.03 -5.66
N TYR A 154 -1.16 0.25 -6.58
CA TYR A 154 -1.41 0.30 -8.02
C TYR A 154 -0.38 -0.51 -8.80
N GLU A 155 0.91 -0.14 -8.72
CA GLU A 155 2.01 -0.88 -9.35
C GLU A 155 2.48 -2.05 -8.48
N THR A 156 2.20 -2.00 -7.18
CA THR A 156 2.43 -3.11 -6.23
C THR A 156 1.11 -3.73 -5.81
N ASN A 157 1.17 -4.94 -5.23
CA ASN A 157 0.02 -5.55 -4.61
C ASN A 157 -0.19 -5.06 -3.16
N TRP A 158 -1.15 -5.67 -2.46
CA TRP A 158 -1.39 -5.54 -1.03
C TRP A 158 -1.71 -4.11 -0.59
N GLY A 159 -2.48 -3.38 -1.40
CA GLY A 159 -2.94 -2.02 -1.10
C GLY A 159 -3.94 -1.93 0.07
N GLY A 160 -4.47 -0.73 0.29
CA GLY A 160 -5.35 -0.40 1.42
C GLY A 160 -6.75 -1.02 1.36
N PHE A 161 -7.20 -1.62 0.26
CA PHE A 161 -8.54 -2.22 0.18
C PHE A 161 -8.61 -3.64 0.78
N ALA A 162 -8.07 -3.81 1.98
CA ALA A 162 -8.00 -5.06 2.74
C ALA A 162 -7.98 -4.76 4.25
N GLN A 163 -8.24 -5.77 5.10
CA GLN A 163 -8.10 -5.59 6.55
C GLN A 163 -6.64 -5.35 6.96
N PHE A 164 -5.68 -5.98 6.27
CA PHE A 164 -4.26 -5.71 6.47
C PHE A 164 -3.60 -5.30 5.16
N THR A 165 -2.67 -4.38 5.26
CA THR A 165 -1.78 -3.99 4.17
C THR A 165 -0.32 -4.11 4.63
N LYS A 166 0.58 -4.41 3.70
CA LYS A 166 2.02 -4.31 3.93
C LYS A 166 2.60 -3.12 3.17
N VAL A 167 3.49 -2.40 3.84
CA VAL A 167 4.12 -1.17 3.34
C VAL A 167 5.56 -1.10 3.85
N GLN A 168 6.44 -0.32 3.23
CA GLN A 168 7.75 -0.03 3.82
C GLN A 168 7.60 0.86 5.06
N GLY A 169 8.50 0.74 6.03
CA GLY A 169 8.48 1.61 7.23
C GLY A 169 8.44 3.10 6.88
N GLN A 170 9.17 3.52 5.84
CA GLN A 170 9.21 4.92 5.40
C GLN A 170 7.88 5.46 4.85
N GLN A 171 6.97 4.56 4.42
CA GLN A 171 5.63 4.95 3.99
C GLN A 171 4.73 5.34 5.17
N CYS A 172 5.06 4.93 6.40
CA CYS A 172 4.26 5.22 7.59
C CYS A 172 4.60 6.59 8.18
N MET A 173 3.58 7.44 8.31
CA MET A 173 3.65 8.72 9.03
C MET A 173 2.64 8.73 10.18
N PRO A 174 2.87 9.50 11.26
CA PRO A 174 1.93 9.57 12.37
C PRO A 174 0.56 10.03 11.92
N LYS A 175 -0.50 9.32 12.32
CA LYS A 175 -1.87 9.77 12.08
C LYS A 175 -2.14 11.06 12.86
N PRO A 176 -2.71 12.11 12.24
CA PRO A 176 -3.18 13.29 12.97
C PRO A 176 -4.25 12.90 14.00
N LYS A 177 -4.01 13.22 15.28
CA LYS A 177 -4.87 12.81 16.40
C LYS A 177 -6.28 13.40 16.36
N HIS A 178 -6.45 14.54 15.69
CA HIS A 178 -7.73 15.24 15.62
C HIS A 178 -8.62 14.77 14.47
N LEU A 179 -8.10 13.94 13.56
CA LEU A 179 -8.84 13.41 12.42
C LEU A 179 -9.44 12.04 12.75
N THR A 180 -10.60 11.75 12.18
CA THR A 180 -11.11 10.37 12.14
C THR A 180 -10.22 9.49 11.26
N TRP A 181 -10.49 8.17 11.22
CA TRP A 181 -9.75 7.26 10.37
C TRP A 181 -9.98 7.58 8.88
N GLU A 182 -11.21 7.88 8.50
CA GLU A 182 -11.61 8.20 7.13
C GLU A 182 -10.99 9.51 6.67
N GLU A 183 -11.03 10.56 7.50
CA GLU A 183 -10.38 11.84 7.22
C GLU A 183 -8.87 11.66 7.05
N ALA A 184 -8.24 10.86 7.93
CA ALA A 184 -6.81 10.58 7.86
C ALA A 184 -6.41 9.73 6.63
N ALA A 185 -7.32 8.91 6.09
CA ALA A 185 -7.09 8.07 4.93
C ALA A 185 -7.40 8.77 3.58
N ALA A 186 -7.86 10.02 3.58
CA ALA A 186 -8.40 10.64 2.37
C ALA A 186 -7.41 11.57 1.62
N TYR A 187 -6.31 11.96 2.24
CA TYR A 187 -5.53 13.10 1.74
C TYR A 187 -4.11 12.79 1.28
N THR A 188 -3.50 11.67 1.67
CA THR A 188 -2.03 11.55 1.61
C THR A 188 -1.51 11.57 0.17
N LEU A 189 -2.08 10.77 -0.74
CA LEU A 189 -1.68 10.73 -2.15
C LEU A 189 -1.89 12.09 -2.82
N VAL A 190 -3.11 12.63 -2.78
CA VAL A 190 -3.45 13.88 -3.50
C VAL A 190 -2.79 15.10 -2.87
N GLY A 191 -2.74 15.14 -1.53
CA GLY A 191 -2.13 16.22 -0.76
C GLY A 191 -0.62 16.29 -0.95
N ALA A 192 0.09 15.16 -0.87
CA ALA A 192 1.53 15.12 -1.13
C ALA A 192 1.85 15.44 -2.60
N THR A 193 1.01 14.99 -3.54
CA THR A 193 1.15 15.32 -4.96
C THR A 193 1.03 16.83 -5.19
N ALA A 194 -0.03 17.46 -4.69
CA ALA A 194 -0.24 18.90 -4.80
C ALA A 194 0.87 19.69 -4.10
N TRP A 195 1.29 19.26 -2.91
CA TRP A 195 2.40 19.88 -2.19
C TRP A 195 3.69 19.87 -3.00
N ARG A 196 4.05 18.71 -3.59
CA ARG A 196 5.22 18.61 -4.45
C ARG A 196 5.11 19.51 -5.68
N MET A 197 3.93 19.61 -6.31
CA MET A 197 3.73 20.50 -7.46
C MET A 197 3.98 21.97 -7.10
N LEU A 198 3.56 22.41 -5.92
CA LEU A 198 3.62 23.81 -5.51
C LEU A 198 4.95 24.20 -4.84
N HIS A 199 5.62 23.25 -4.19
CA HIS A 199 6.77 23.52 -3.33
C HIS A 199 8.01 22.68 -3.64
N GLY A 200 7.91 21.70 -4.54
CA GLY A 200 9.00 20.77 -4.86
C GLY A 200 9.98 21.26 -5.92
N TRP A 201 9.72 22.42 -6.55
CA TRP A 201 10.48 22.91 -7.70
C TRP A 201 10.91 24.36 -7.51
N GLY A 202 12.20 24.64 -7.72
CA GLY A 202 12.70 26.01 -7.81
C GLY A 202 12.24 26.70 -9.10
N GLU A 203 12.39 28.03 -9.15
CA GLU A 203 12.06 28.80 -10.35
C GLU A 203 12.82 28.29 -11.58
N ASN A 204 12.10 27.84 -12.60
CA ASN A 204 12.67 27.30 -13.85
C ASN A 204 13.66 26.14 -13.66
N ALA A 205 13.56 25.38 -12.55
CA ALA A 205 14.31 24.14 -12.39
C ALA A 205 13.84 23.14 -13.47
N VAL A 206 14.72 22.82 -14.42
CA VAL A 206 14.53 21.77 -15.43
C VAL A 206 15.11 20.46 -14.92
#